data_AF-A0AAW7L0D7-F1
#
_entry.id   AF-A0AAW7L0D7-F1
#
_cell.length_a   1.000
_cell.length_b   1.000
_cell.length_c   1.000
_cell.angle_alpha   90.00
_cell.angle_beta   90.00
_cell.angle_gamma   90.00
#
_symmetry.space_group_name_H-M   'P 1'
#
loop_
_entity.id
_entity.type
_entity.pdbx_description
1 polymer ?
#
loop_
_entity_poly.entity_id
_entity_poly.type
_entity_poly.pdbx_seq_one_letter_code
_entity_poly.pdbx_strand_id
1 'polypeptide(L)'
;MRALKVKGFTLIELIIGIVMFAIALSIITALIAPQAKKSAEPIIALRASEFGQSLMNEIQSKSFDEHSDRSAPFRRCGETTLGAEPCTAEGDLGVDSLGAGLETRTSYNDVDDYIALSNQPITNSLGEVLSEYSDFNLVIKVEYDSDFNELTINDGTTFKRITIEVTSPLDEVYGFSAYKGNY
;
A
#
# COMPACT_ATOMS: atom_id res chain seq x y z
N MET A 1 -58.12 -51.74 -2.89
CA MET A 1 -56.84 -51.01 -2.74
C MET A 1 -55.78 -52.01 -2.33
N ARG A 2 -54.74 -52.25 -3.15
CA ARG A 2 -53.62 -53.14 -2.78
C ARG A 2 -52.68 -52.35 -1.86
N ALA A 3 -52.48 -52.84 -0.64
CA ALA A 3 -51.47 -52.30 0.26
C ALA A 3 -50.08 -52.59 -0.31
N LEU A 4 -49.27 -51.55 -0.52
CA LEU A 4 -47.87 -51.68 -0.87
C LEU A 4 -47.12 -52.24 0.34
N LYS A 5 -46.48 -53.40 0.18
CA LYS A 5 -45.70 -54.06 1.24
C LYS A 5 -44.40 -53.27 1.42
N VAL A 6 -44.27 -52.56 2.53
CA VAL A 6 -43.04 -51.86 2.91
C VAL A 6 -41.96 -52.92 3.14
N LYS A 7 -40.93 -52.94 2.30
CA LYS A 7 -39.75 -53.78 2.51
C LYS A 7 -38.81 -53.04 3.47
N GLY A 8 -38.39 -53.70 4.54
CA GLY A 8 -37.40 -53.17 5.47
C GLY A 8 -35.99 -53.19 4.88
N PHE A 9 -35.06 -52.48 5.53
CA PHE A 9 -33.65 -52.44 5.15
C PHE A 9 -32.90 -53.68 5.63
N THR A 10 -31.89 -54.09 4.87
CA THR A 10 -30.96 -55.15 5.30
C THR A 10 -29.83 -54.58 6.15
N LEU A 11 -29.24 -55.39 7.03
CA LEU A 11 -28.10 -54.97 7.85
C LEU A 11 -26.92 -54.47 6.99
N ILE A 12 -26.64 -55.15 5.86
CA ILE A 12 -25.56 -54.80 4.94
C ILE A 12 -25.80 -53.44 4.27
N GLU A 13 -27.04 -53.12 3.94
CA GLU A 13 -27.43 -51.85 3.33
C GLU A 13 -27.25 -50.67 4.30
N LEU A 14 -27.51 -50.89 5.59
CA LEU A 14 -27.25 -49.90 6.64
C LEU A 14 -25.74 -49.67 6.83
N ILE A 15 -24.93 -50.74 6.82
CA ILE A 15 -23.46 -50.64 6.91
C ILE A 15 -22.89 -49.85 5.73
N ILE A 16 -23.32 -50.15 4.51
CA ILE A 16 -22.87 -49.41 3.31
C ILE A 16 -23.30 -47.94 3.42
N GLY A 17 -24.52 -47.65 3.88
CA GLY A 17 -25.02 -46.30 4.08
C GLY A 17 -24.16 -45.47 5.04
N ILE A 18 -23.83 -46.00 6.22
CA ILE A 18 -23.01 -45.27 7.21
C ILE A 18 -21.57 -45.07 6.74
N VAL A 19 -21.00 -46.04 6.00
CA VAL A 19 -19.63 -45.93 5.44
C VAL A 19 -19.59 -44.84 4.36
N MET A 20 -20.55 -44.85 3.44
CA MET A 20 -20.65 -43.83 2.39
C MET A 20 -20.88 -42.44 2.98
N PHE A 21 -21.72 -42.34 4.02
CA PHE A 21 -21.96 -41.07 4.73
C PHE A 21 -20.69 -40.55 5.41
N ALA A 22 -19.92 -41.42 6.06
CA ALA A 22 -18.66 -41.04 6.70
C ALA A 22 -17.62 -40.53 5.69
N ILE A 23 -17.51 -41.17 4.52
CA ILE A 23 -16.62 -40.72 3.45
C ILE A 23 -17.06 -39.35 2.91
N ALA A 24 -18.35 -39.19 2.62
CA ALA A 24 -18.90 -37.94 2.12
C ALA A 24 -18.67 -36.78 3.11
N LEU A 25 -18.96 -37.00 4.39
CA LEU A 25 -18.75 -35.99 5.43
C LEU A 25 -17.28 -35.61 5.55
N SER A 26 -16.36 -36.58 5.47
CA SER A 26 -14.92 -36.34 5.53
C SER A 26 -14.43 -35.43 4.39
N ILE A 27 -14.90 -35.68 3.16
CA ILE A 27 -14.57 -34.85 1.99
C ILE A 27 -15.13 -33.43 2.16
N ILE A 28 -16.39 -33.31 2.60
CA ILE A 28 -17.04 -32.02 2.81
C ILE A 28 -16.29 -31.20 3.88
N THR A 29 -15.93 -31.81 5.01
CA THR A 29 -15.19 -31.12 6.08
C THR A 29 -13.81 -30.67 5.60
N ALA A 30 -13.11 -31.50 4.81
CA ALA A 30 -11.82 -31.15 4.23
C ALA A 30 -11.89 -29.96 3.25
N LEU A 31 -13.02 -29.78 2.55
CA LEU A 31 -13.25 -28.67 1.61
C LEU A 31 -13.79 -27.40 2.28
N ILE A 32 -14.54 -27.50 3.37
CA ILE A 32 -15.09 -26.33 4.09
C ILE A 32 -14.03 -25.70 5.01
N ALA A 33 -13.21 -26.50 5.67
CA ALA A 33 -12.18 -26.01 6.61
C ALA A 33 -11.25 -24.92 6.03
N PRO A 34 -10.71 -25.02 4.80
CA PRO A 34 -9.84 -23.99 4.25
C PRO A 34 -10.59 -22.72 3.77
N GLN A 35 -11.89 -22.77 3.48
CA GLN A 35 -12.62 -21.62 2.95
C GLN A 35 -12.88 -20.53 4.00
N ALA A 36 -13.00 -20.89 5.27
CA ALA A 36 -13.20 -19.92 6.35
C ALA A 36 -11.99 -18.98 6.53
N LYS A 37 -10.76 -19.44 6.24
CA LYS A 37 -9.54 -18.61 6.36
C LYS A 37 -9.40 -17.61 5.21
N LYS A 38 -9.76 -17.99 3.99
CA LYS A 38 -9.68 -17.13 2.81
C LYS A 38 -10.67 -15.96 2.78
N SER A 39 -11.61 -15.90 3.71
CA SER A 39 -12.64 -14.85 3.73
C SER A 39 -12.13 -13.50 4.26
N ALA A 40 -11.01 -13.48 4.99
CA ALA A 40 -10.46 -12.25 5.57
C ALA A 40 -9.39 -11.57 4.69
N GLU A 41 -8.71 -12.33 3.83
CA GLU A 41 -7.68 -11.82 2.90
C GLU A 41 -8.19 -10.66 2.03
N PRO A 42 -9.40 -10.71 1.42
CA PRO A 42 -9.88 -9.62 0.57
C PRO A 42 -10.08 -8.30 1.31
N ILE A 43 -10.41 -8.35 2.60
CA ILE A 43 -10.61 -7.14 3.43
C ILE A 43 -9.26 -6.49 3.72
N ILE A 44 -8.23 -7.30 4.02
CA ILE A 44 -6.87 -6.81 4.26
C ILE A 44 -6.29 -6.19 2.98
N ALA A 45 -6.47 -6.86 1.85
CA ALA A 45 -6.07 -6.35 0.54
C ALA A 45 -6.74 -5.02 0.19
N LEU A 46 -8.04 -4.91 0.45
CA LEU A 46 -8.80 -3.68 0.22
C LEU A 46 -8.26 -2.53 1.07
N ARG A 47 -8.02 -2.77 2.37
CA ARG A 47 -7.47 -1.74 3.28
C ARG A 47 -6.08 -1.29 2.85
N ALA A 48 -5.18 -2.23 2.54
CA ALA A 48 -3.85 -1.90 2.03
C ALA A 48 -3.92 -1.03 0.76
N SER A 49 -4.86 -1.37 -0.14
CA SER A 49 -5.06 -0.67 -1.40
C SER A 49 -5.65 0.73 -1.23
N GLU A 50 -6.69 0.86 -0.40
CA GLU A 50 -7.30 2.16 -0.10
C GLU A 50 -6.31 3.10 0.58
N PHE A 51 -5.54 2.59 1.55
CA PHE A 51 -4.51 3.36 2.22
C PHE A 51 -3.40 3.80 1.26
N GLY A 52 -2.82 2.86 0.49
CA GLY A 52 -1.75 3.15 -0.47
C GLY A 52 -2.17 4.15 -1.55
N GLN A 53 -3.39 4.03 -2.08
CA GLN A 53 -3.94 4.98 -3.05
C GLN A 53 -4.22 6.36 -2.43
N SER A 54 -4.80 6.40 -1.23
CA SER A 54 -5.03 7.67 -0.52
C SER A 54 -3.71 8.38 -0.25
N LEU A 55 -2.70 7.65 0.19
CA LEU A 55 -1.37 8.21 0.47
C LEU A 55 -0.68 8.68 -0.82
N MET A 56 -0.75 7.91 -1.90
CA MET A 56 -0.23 8.33 -3.20
C MET A 56 -0.88 9.63 -3.70
N ASN A 57 -2.19 9.75 -3.57
CA ASN A 57 -2.91 10.97 -3.95
C ASN A 57 -2.49 12.17 -3.09
N GLU A 58 -2.23 11.93 -1.80
CA GLU A 58 -1.73 12.96 -0.91
C GLU A 58 -0.33 13.43 -1.35
N ILE A 59 0.62 12.51 -1.55
CA ILE A 59 1.98 12.83 -1.99
C ILE A 59 1.95 13.58 -3.32
N GLN A 60 1.18 13.09 -4.30
CA GLN A 60 1.09 13.72 -5.62
C GLN A 60 0.51 15.15 -5.58
N SER A 61 -0.26 15.49 -4.54
CA SER A 61 -0.80 16.84 -4.33
C SER A 61 0.24 17.86 -3.84
N LYS A 62 1.41 17.39 -3.39
CA LYS A 62 2.49 18.24 -2.87
C LYS A 62 3.37 18.80 -3.99
N SER A 63 4.23 19.75 -3.65
CA SER A 63 5.20 20.31 -4.59
C SER A 63 6.23 19.25 -4.99
N PHE A 64 6.92 19.49 -6.11
CA PHE A 64 8.01 18.62 -6.54
C PHE A 64 9.22 18.66 -5.59
N ASP A 65 9.48 19.83 -5.00
CA ASP A 65 10.66 20.13 -4.19
C ASP A 65 10.34 21.37 -3.35
N GLU A 66 10.94 21.50 -2.19
CA GLU A 66 10.76 22.64 -1.29
C GLU A 66 11.21 23.96 -1.93
N HIS A 67 12.19 23.91 -2.84
CA HIS A 67 12.69 25.05 -3.61
C HIS A 67 11.78 25.45 -4.79
N SER A 68 10.66 24.76 -4.99
CA SER A 68 9.67 25.13 -6.00
C SER A 68 8.75 26.24 -5.48
N ASP A 69 8.69 27.36 -6.21
CA ASP A 69 7.89 28.52 -5.83
C ASP A 69 6.38 28.21 -5.96
N ARG A 70 5.67 28.31 -4.83
CA ARG A 70 4.20 28.13 -4.76
C ARG A 70 3.42 29.42 -5.06
N SER A 71 4.12 30.52 -5.31
CA SER A 71 3.56 31.83 -5.62
C SER A 71 4.31 32.46 -6.80
N ALA A 72 3.70 33.45 -7.46
CA ALA A 72 4.36 34.23 -8.49
C ALA A 72 5.73 34.74 -7.96
N PRO A 73 6.84 34.56 -8.71
CA PRO A 73 6.90 34.35 -10.15
C PRO A 73 6.78 32.91 -10.67
N PHE A 74 6.43 31.91 -9.84
CA PHE A 74 6.29 30.49 -10.21
C PHE A 74 7.54 29.97 -10.95
N ARG A 75 8.62 29.77 -10.19
CA ARG A 75 9.84 29.13 -10.68
C ARG A 75 9.93 27.71 -10.17
N ARG A 76 10.44 26.88 -11.06
CA ARG A 76 10.74 25.48 -10.78
C ARG A 76 12.10 25.39 -10.12
N CYS A 77 12.29 24.44 -9.20
CA CYS A 77 13.63 24.17 -8.69
C CYS A 77 14.56 23.85 -9.88
N GLY A 78 15.80 24.31 -9.84
CA GLY A 78 16.76 24.12 -10.91
C GLY A 78 16.70 25.15 -12.05
N GLU A 79 15.71 26.06 -12.10
CA GLU A 79 15.71 27.22 -13.01
C GLU A 79 16.67 28.33 -12.56
N THR A 80 17.92 27.94 -12.29
CA THR A 80 18.98 28.81 -11.75
C THR A 80 19.31 30.00 -12.65
N THR A 81 19.13 29.87 -13.97
CA THR A 81 19.28 30.98 -14.94
C THR A 81 18.22 32.07 -14.78
N LEU A 82 17.09 31.74 -14.15
CA LEU A 82 15.99 32.65 -13.82
C LEU A 82 16.00 33.08 -12.34
N GLY A 83 17.04 32.69 -11.58
CA GLY A 83 17.21 33.00 -10.17
C GLY A 83 16.41 32.11 -9.21
N ALA A 84 16.06 30.89 -9.61
CA ALA A 84 15.54 29.85 -8.71
C ALA A 84 16.70 29.13 -8.00
N GLU A 85 16.42 28.57 -6.83
CA GLU A 85 17.36 27.68 -6.15
C GLU A 85 17.47 26.33 -6.89
N PRO A 86 18.61 25.62 -6.80
CA PRO A 86 18.72 24.26 -7.31
C PRO A 86 17.73 23.33 -6.58
N CYS A 87 17.27 22.28 -7.25
CA CYS A 87 16.52 21.23 -6.57
C CYS A 87 17.40 20.52 -5.53
N THR A 88 16.74 19.89 -4.57
CA THR A 88 17.38 19.15 -3.49
C THR A 88 18.26 18.03 -4.05
N ALA A 89 19.44 17.87 -3.47
CA ALA A 89 20.35 16.82 -3.93
C ALA A 89 19.78 15.45 -3.57
N GLU A 90 20.03 14.44 -4.39
CA GLU A 90 19.51 13.08 -4.17
C GLU A 90 19.84 12.52 -2.77
N GLY A 91 21.02 12.84 -2.24
CA GLY A 91 21.45 12.41 -0.90
C GLY A 91 20.79 13.16 0.25
N ASP A 92 20.10 14.26 -0.04
CA ASP A 92 19.42 15.12 0.93
C ASP A 92 17.89 15.01 0.85
N LEU A 93 17.35 14.19 -0.07
CA LEU A 93 15.91 13.91 -0.17
C LEU A 93 15.36 13.38 1.15
N GLY A 94 14.27 13.96 1.63
CA GLY A 94 13.68 13.59 2.90
C GLY A 94 13.02 14.77 3.60
N VAL A 95 13.00 14.73 4.93
CA VAL A 95 12.42 15.81 5.73
C VAL A 95 13.35 17.00 5.86
N ASP A 96 12.80 18.19 5.59
CA ASP A 96 13.56 19.43 5.66
C ASP A 96 13.72 20.00 7.07
N SER A 97 14.67 20.93 7.19
CA SER A 97 14.87 21.72 8.41
C SER A 97 13.91 22.90 8.46
N LEU A 98 12.88 22.83 9.31
CA LEU A 98 11.96 23.92 9.59
C LEU A 98 12.39 24.73 10.82
N GLY A 99 13.27 25.71 10.60
CA GLY A 99 13.78 26.58 11.66
C GLY A 99 14.77 25.87 12.59
N ALA A 100 14.33 25.54 13.82
CA ALA A 100 15.16 24.83 14.81
C ALA A 100 14.82 23.34 14.93
N GLY A 101 13.88 22.84 14.13
CA GLY A 101 13.44 21.44 14.12
C GLY A 101 13.36 20.88 12.71
N LEU A 102 12.97 19.62 12.63
CA LEU A 102 12.64 18.96 11.36
C LEU A 102 11.16 19.13 11.06
N GLU A 103 10.85 19.02 9.78
CA GLU A 103 9.49 18.83 9.28
C GLU A 103 8.78 17.66 9.97
N THR A 104 7.46 17.79 10.07
CA THR A 104 6.55 16.79 10.65
C THR A 104 5.39 16.56 9.70
N ARG A 105 4.62 15.50 9.93
CA ARG A 105 3.50 15.09 9.06
C ARG A 105 2.59 16.23 8.57
N THR A 106 2.36 17.23 9.42
CA THR A 106 1.51 18.40 9.13
C THR A 106 2.22 19.53 8.38
N SER A 107 3.55 19.60 8.44
CA SER A 107 4.34 20.59 7.70
C SER A 107 4.74 20.13 6.32
N TYR A 108 4.75 18.81 6.06
CA TYR A 108 5.21 18.23 4.80
C TYR A 108 4.69 19.00 3.59
N ASN A 109 5.63 19.53 2.82
CA ASN A 109 5.40 20.56 1.84
C ASN A 109 5.67 20.04 0.41
N ASP A 110 6.49 19.01 0.27
CA ASP A 110 6.84 18.39 -1.02
C ASP A 110 6.71 16.86 -0.98
N VAL A 111 7.24 16.18 -2.01
CA VAL A 111 7.03 14.74 -2.20
C VAL A 111 7.96 13.87 -1.36
N ASP A 112 9.21 14.28 -1.16
CA ASP A 112 10.25 13.47 -0.52
C ASP A 112 10.24 13.55 1.01
N ASP A 113 9.59 14.56 1.59
CA ASP A 113 9.22 14.57 3.01
C ASP A 113 8.59 13.25 3.50
N TYR A 114 7.82 12.60 2.64
CA TYR A 114 7.09 11.38 2.97
C TYR A 114 7.99 10.15 3.14
N ILE A 115 9.25 10.19 2.69
CA ILE A 115 10.24 9.13 2.94
C ILE A 115 10.33 8.83 4.44
N ALA A 116 10.19 9.85 5.30
CA ALA A 116 10.26 9.71 6.76
C ALA A 116 9.11 8.87 7.37
N LEU A 117 8.05 8.58 6.62
CA LEU A 117 6.99 7.64 7.05
C LEU A 117 7.38 6.17 6.88
N SER A 118 8.50 5.90 6.20
CA SER A 118 8.99 4.54 6.00
C SER A 118 9.37 3.88 7.32
N ASN A 119 8.86 2.68 7.53
CA ASN A 119 9.07 1.88 8.75
C ASN A 119 8.63 2.61 10.03
N GLN A 120 7.68 3.54 9.92
CA GLN A 120 7.05 4.21 11.05
C GLN A 120 5.61 3.72 11.24
N PRO A 121 5.02 3.91 12.43
CA PRO A 121 3.59 3.69 12.62
C PRO A 121 2.77 4.50 11.61
N ILE A 122 1.79 3.87 10.99
CA ILE A 122 0.91 4.54 10.01
C ILE A 122 0.10 5.62 10.73
N THR A 123 0.15 6.84 10.19
CA THR A 123 -0.59 8.01 10.70
C THR A 123 -1.52 8.58 9.65
N ASN A 124 -2.54 9.32 10.09
CA ASN A 124 -3.29 10.20 9.21
C ASN A 124 -2.47 11.45 8.83
N SER A 125 -3.03 12.33 7.99
CA SER A 125 -2.39 13.58 7.55
C SER A 125 -2.17 14.61 8.68
N LEU A 126 -2.76 14.38 9.87
CA LEU A 126 -2.54 15.19 11.08
C LEU A 126 -1.42 14.63 11.97
N GLY A 127 -0.83 13.47 11.61
CA GLY A 127 0.19 12.80 12.41
C GLY A 127 -0.36 11.93 13.53
N GLU A 128 -1.67 11.68 13.58
CA GLU A 128 -2.28 10.80 14.56
C GLU A 128 -2.16 9.34 14.12
N VAL A 129 -1.69 8.48 15.02
CA VAL A 129 -1.49 7.05 14.73
C VAL A 129 -2.83 6.34 14.51
N LEU A 130 -2.93 5.60 13.41
CA LEU A 130 -4.11 4.81 13.09
C LEU A 130 -3.97 3.39 13.64
N SER A 131 -4.62 3.11 14.77
CA SER A 131 -4.49 1.84 15.48
C SER A 131 -4.89 0.62 14.64
N GLU A 132 -5.85 0.77 13.73
CA GLU A 132 -6.29 -0.28 12.81
C GLU A 132 -5.23 -0.71 11.78
N TYR A 133 -4.16 0.07 11.60
CA TYR A 133 -3.03 -0.24 10.73
C TYR A 133 -1.75 -0.62 11.50
N SER A 134 -1.83 -0.87 12.82
CA SER A 134 -0.67 -1.18 13.66
C SER A 134 0.12 -2.41 13.22
N ASP A 135 -0.54 -3.37 12.57
CA ASP A 135 0.07 -4.60 12.05
C ASP A 135 0.54 -4.48 10.58
N PHE A 136 0.40 -3.29 9.96
CA PHE A 136 0.87 -3.02 8.61
C PHE A 136 2.24 -2.33 8.66
N ASN A 137 3.08 -2.59 7.65
CA ASN A 137 4.31 -1.84 7.44
C ASN A 137 4.21 -0.99 6.17
N LEU A 138 4.88 0.15 6.17
CA LEU A 138 4.90 1.10 5.06
C LEU A 138 6.34 1.40 4.68
N VAL A 139 6.66 1.33 3.39
CA VAL A 139 7.92 1.80 2.83
C VAL A 139 7.61 2.76 1.70
N ILE A 140 8.24 3.94 1.74
CA ILE A 140 8.12 4.97 0.71
C ILE A 140 9.52 5.27 0.20
N LYS A 141 9.67 5.25 -1.11
CA LYS A 141 10.90 5.64 -1.80
C LYS A 141 10.56 6.74 -2.78
N VAL A 142 11.34 7.81 -2.74
CA VAL A 142 11.29 8.88 -3.72
C VAL A 142 12.69 9.05 -4.27
N GLU A 143 12.82 8.90 -5.59
CA GLU A 143 14.10 8.91 -6.29
C GLU A 143 13.96 9.76 -7.56
N TYR A 144 15.04 10.43 -7.97
CA TYR A 144 15.05 11.07 -9.28
C TYR A 144 15.09 10.01 -10.39
N ASP A 145 14.28 10.22 -11.42
CA ASP A 145 14.12 9.30 -12.55
C ASP A 145 13.57 10.08 -13.75
N SER A 146 14.39 10.96 -14.34
CA SER A 146 13.94 11.79 -15.48
C SER A 146 14.01 11.10 -16.83
N ASP A 147 14.62 9.93 -16.93
CA ASP A 147 14.66 9.13 -18.14
C ASP A 147 13.70 7.93 -18.14
N PHE A 148 12.92 7.79 -17.05
CA PHE A 148 11.83 6.82 -16.87
C PHE A 148 12.31 5.38 -16.98
N ASN A 149 13.46 5.08 -16.37
CA ASN A 149 14.08 3.76 -16.40
C ASN A 149 14.12 3.15 -14.99
N GLU A 150 14.46 1.87 -14.86
CA GLU A 150 14.55 1.21 -13.53
C GLU A 150 15.89 1.44 -12.82
N LEU A 151 16.81 2.18 -13.42
CA LEU A 151 18.10 2.56 -12.85
C LEU A 151 17.92 3.86 -12.04
N THR A 152 18.86 4.13 -11.13
CA THR A 152 18.78 5.27 -10.20
C THR A 152 20.03 6.15 -10.29
N ILE A 153 20.84 5.99 -11.34
CA ILE A 153 22.13 6.65 -11.44
C ILE A 153 22.05 7.73 -12.51
N ASN A 154 21.96 8.98 -12.04
CA ASN A 154 22.27 10.19 -12.79
C ASN A 154 21.19 10.63 -13.81
N ASP A 155 19.93 10.60 -13.38
CA ASP A 155 18.79 10.82 -14.27
C ASP A 155 18.27 12.27 -14.26
N GLY A 156 19.01 13.24 -13.68
CA GLY A 156 18.60 14.66 -13.64
C GLY A 156 17.39 14.94 -12.73
N THR A 157 16.95 16.20 -12.66
CA THR A 157 15.95 16.68 -11.66
C THR A 157 14.60 17.08 -12.25
N THR A 158 14.20 16.44 -13.36
CA THR A 158 12.94 16.77 -14.05
C THR A 158 11.76 15.94 -13.53
N PHE A 159 12.01 14.69 -13.15
CA PHE A 159 10.99 13.81 -12.58
C PHE A 159 11.51 13.08 -11.34
N LYS A 160 10.61 12.89 -10.37
CA LYS A 160 10.79 12.04 -9.19
C LYS A 160 9.82 10.87 -9.31
N ARG A 161 10.30 9.65 -9.13
CA ARG A 161 9.48 8.43 -9.02
C ARG A 161 9.16 8.17 -7.56
N ILE A 162 7.88 8.12 -7.25
CA ILE A 162 7.35 7.80 -5.93
C ILE A 162 6.95 6.33 -5.96
N THR A 163 7.48 5.54 -5.03
CA THR A 163 7.12 4.13 -4.83
C THR A 163 6.63 3.93 -3.41
N ILE A 164 5.44 3.37 -3.25
CA ILE A 164 4.82 3.07 -1.95
C ILE A 164 4.60 1.56 -1.88
N GLU A 165 5.11 0.94 -0.84
CA GLU A 165 4.91 -0.48 -0.54
C GLU A 165 4.22 -0.60 0.81
N VAL A 166 3.01 -1.16 0.80
CA VAL A 166 2.24 -1.47 2.01
C VAL A 166 2.33 -2.97 2.24
N THR A 167 2.96 -3.38 3.34
CA THR A 167 3.05 -4.79 3.74
C THR A 167 1.94 -5.10 4.72
N SER A 168 1.15 -6.13 4.43
CA SER A 168 0.04 -6.57 5.27
C SER A 168 0.52 -7.47 6.42
N PRO A 169 -0.34 -7.73 7.43
CA PRO A 169 -0.03 -8.67 8.51
C PRO A 169 0.17 -10.13 8.05
N LEU A 170 -0.13 -10.43 6.78
CA LEU A 170 0.05 -11.74 6.15
C LEU A 170 1.33 -11.79 5.29
N ASP A 171 2.22 -10.81 5.44
CA ASP A 171 3.47 -10.64 4.66
C ASP A 171 3.24 -10.43 3.15
N GLU A 172 2.04 -10.01 2.75
CA GLU A 172 1.73 -9.65 1.37
C GLU A 172 2.10 -8.18 1.12
N VAL A 173 2.78 -7.91 0.01
CA VAL A 173 3.21 -6.55 -0.38
C VAL A 173 2.30 -5.99 -1.47
N TYR A 174 1.74 -4.82 -1.21
CA TYR A 174 0.91 -4.03 -2.13
C TYR A 174 1.70 -2.80 -2.58
N GLY A 175 2.15 -2.81 -3.84
CA GLY A 175 2.99 -1.77 -4.41
C GLY A 175 2.23 -0.76 -5.28
N PHE A 176 2.58 0.51 -5.16
CA PHE A 176 2.08 1.63 -5.96
C PHE A 176 3.25 2.46 -6.46
N SER A 177 3.20 2.92 -7.71
CA SER A 177 4.22 3.81 -8.26
C SER A 177 3.58 4.90 -9.11
N ALA A 178 4.14 6.10 -9.02
CA ALA A 178 3.76 7.22 -9.85
C ALA A 178 4.92 8.22 -10.01
N TYR A 179 4.85 9.06 -11.03
CA TYR A 179 5.84 10.11 -11.28
C TYR A 179 5.30 11.47 -10.89
N LYS A 180 6.16 12.28 -10.29
CA LYS A 180 5.97 13.71 -10.08
C LYS A 180 6.92 14.47 -10.99
N GLY A 181 6.38 15.37 -11.82
CA GLY A 181 7.19 16.25 -12.67
C GLY A 181 7.50 17.57 -11.97
N ASN A 182 8.65 18.15 -12.34
CA ASN A 182 9.05 19.49 -11.97
C ASN A 182 8.40 20.50 -12.95
N TYR A 183 7.21 20.99 -12.61
CA TYR A 183 6.42 21.94 -13.40
C TYR A 183 5.73 23.01 -12.55
#